data_AF-A0A9E0GKY8-F1
#
_entry.id   AF-A0A9E0GKY8-F1
#
_cell.length_a   1.000
_cell.length_b   1.000
_cell.length_c   1.000
_cell.angle_alpha   90.00
_cell.angle_beta   90.00
_cell.angle_gamma   90.00
#
_symmetry.space_group_name_H-M   'P 1'
#
loop_
_entity.id
_entity.type
_entity.pdbx_description
1 polymer ?
#
loop_
_entity_poly.entity_id
_entity_poly.type
_entity_poly.pdbx_seq_one_letter_code
_entity_poly.pdbx_strand_id
1 'polypeptide(L)'
;EQISTFKRLLATATPTDEQQKDIDFLLAVGELFALVVYGQLILEAAPLHDMADDEIDQIFDFMVRDFSKHALSLYTKPSATDAQMVLCQAMIRRPVVDHDRYQRVWQTVHGLNGAYAMNP
;
A
#
# COMPACT_ATOMS: atom_id res chain seq x y z
N GLU A 1 -0.99 7.77 -8.23
CA GLU A 1 0.40 8.23 -8.49
C GLU A 1 1.47 7.19 -8.13
N GLN A 2 1.52 6.71 -6.88
CA GLN A 2 2.56 5.77 -6.40
C GLN A 2 2.74 4.54 -7.32
N ILE A 3 1.63 3.91 -7.73
CA ILE A 3 1.63 2.77 -8.65
C ILE A 3 2.27 3.12 -10.01
N SER A 4 2.03 4.32 -10.54
CA SER A 4 2.63 4.76 -11.81
C SER A 4 4.14 4.91 -11.68
N THR A 5 4.61 5.51 -10.59
CA THR A 5 6.04 5.61 -10.30
C THR A 5 6.68 4.23 -10.12
N PHE A 6 5.98 3.29 -9.47
CA PHE A 6 6.45 1.91 -9.32
C PHE A 6 6.54 1.18 -10.66
N LYS A 7 5.54 1.30 -11.53
CA LYS A 7 5.62 0.79 -12.91
C LYS A 7 6.83 1.36 -13.66
N ARG A 8 7.11 2.66 -13.48
CA ARG A 8 8.30 3.29 -14.06
C ARG A 8 9.60 2.70 -13.49
N LEU A 9 9.68 2.46 -12.19
CA LEU A 9 10.83 1.79 -11.58
C LEU A 9 11.06 0.41 -12.21
N LEU A 10 10.02 -0.41 -12.33
CA LEU A 10 10.15 -1.74 -12.94
C LEU A 10 10.55 -1.68 -14.42
N ALA A 11 10.15 -0.65 -15.15
CA ALA A 11 10.44 -0.49 -16.57
C ALA A 11 11.83 0.12 -16.85
N THR A 12 12.28 1.08 -16.03
CA THR A 12 13.48 1.89 -16.35
C THR A 12 14.62 1.73 -15.34
N ALA A 13 14.36 1.16 -14.17
CA ALA A 13 15.32 1.02 -13.09
C ALA A 13 15.13 -0.33 -12.37
N THR A 14 14.90 -1.38 -13.17
CA THR A 14 14.64 -2.74 -12.70
C THR A 14 15.81 -3.27 -11.85
N PRO A 15 15.59 -4.24 -10.94
CA PRO A 15 16.66 -4.78 -10.12
C PRO A 15 17.81 -5.35 -10.97
N THR A 16 19.05 -5.03 -10.62
CA THR A 16 20.26 -5.57 -11.28
C THR A 16 20.44 -7.07 -10.99
N ASP A 17 21.30 -7.76 -11.73
CA ASP A 17 21.58 -9.19 -11.52
C ASP A 17 22.09 -9.51 -10.11
N GLU A 18 22.79 -8.57 -9.47
CA GLU A 18 23.22 -8.68 -8.07
C GLU A 18 22.06 -8.49 -7.11
N GLN A 19 21.22 -7.46 -7.34
CA GLN A 19 20.02 -7.20 -6.53
C GLN A 19 18.99 -8.33 -6.62
N GLN A 20 18.89 -9.01 -7.76
CA GLN A 20 18.02 -10.18 -7.92
C GLN A 20 18.45 -11.39 -7.09
N LYS A 21 19.70 -11.42 -6.61
CA LYS A 21 20.21 -12.44 -5.68
C LYS A 21 20.09 -12.00 -4.21
N ASP A 22 19.76 -10.72 -3.98
CA ASP A 22 19.50 -10.15 -2.67
C ASP A 22 18.03 -10.34 -2.28
N ILE A 23 17.79 -11.30 -1.39
CA ILE A 23 16.44 -11.64 -0.92
C ILE A 23 15.77 -10.44 -0.25
N ASP A 24 16.52 -9.63 0.49
CA ASP A 24 15.94 -8.49 1.20
C ASP A 24 15.54 -7.37 0.22
N PHE A 25 16.28 -7.20 -0.88
CA PHE A 25 15.93 -6.27 -1.94
C PHE A 25 14.67 -6.73 -2.67
N LEU A 26 14.63 -8.01 -3.06
CA LEU A 26 13.45 -8.59 -3.71
C LEU A 26 12.21 -8.58 -2.81
N LEU A 27 12.38 -8.78 -1.50
CA LEU A 27 11.28 -8.69 -0.55
C LEU A 27 10.66 -7.30 -0.54
N ALA A 28 11.45 -6.23 -0.49
CA ALA A 28 10.93 -4.86 -0.51
C ALA A 28 10.17 -4.54 -1.82
N VAL A 29 10.67 -5.02 -2.96
CA VAL A 29 9.96 -4.91 -4.26
C VAL A 29 8.68 -5.73 -4.27
N GLY A 30 8.73 -6.94 -3.71
CA GLY A 30 7.59 -7.84 -3.58
C GLY A 30 6.47 -7.27 -2.70
N GLU A 31 6.82 -6.61 -1.59
CA GLU A 31 5.86 -5.93 -0.71
C GLU A 31 5.15 -4.78 -1.43
N LEU A 32 5.88 -3.96 -2.20
CA LEU A 32 5.28 -2.93 -3.05
C LEU A 32 4.32 -3.54 -4.08
N PHE A 33 4.72 -4.62 -4.74
CA PHE A 33 3.87 -5.32 -5.71
C PHE A 33 2.62 -5.91 -5.06
N ALA A 34 2.75 -6.57 -3.91
CA ALA A 34 1.65 -7.16 -3.18
C ALA A 34 0.60 -6.11 -2.79
N LEU A 35 1.03 -4.92 -2.33
CA LEU A 35 0.10 -3.81 -2.04
C LEU A 35 -0.69 -3.36 -3.27
N VAL A 36 -0.09 -3.36 -4.47
CA VAL A 36 -0.81 -3.04 -5.72
C VAL A 36 -1.89 -4.09 -5.99
N VAL A 37 -1.54 -5.37 -5.88
CA VAL A 37 -2.48 -6.48 -6.12
C VAL A 37 -3.63 -6.45 -5.10
N TYR A 38 -3.32 -6.30 -3.81
CA TYR A 38 -4.36 -6.18 -2.77
C TYR A 38 -5.24 -4.95 -2.99
N GLY A 39 -4.68 -3.81 -3.37
CA GLY A 39 -5.46 -2.62 -3.68
C GLY A 39 -6.44 -2.85 -4.83
N GLN A 40 -6.01 -3.53 -5.89
CA GLN A 40 -6.91 -3.91 -6.98
C GLN A 40 -8.01 -4.86 -6.51
N LEU A 41 -7.67 -5.91 -5.76
CA LEU A 41 -8.65 -6.87 -5.23
C LEU A 41 -9.68 -6.21 -4.31
N ILE A 42 -9.26 -5.28 -3.44
CA ILE A 42 -10.16 -4.51 -2.59
C ILE A 42 -11.15 -3.70 -3.41
N LEU A 43 -10.67 -2.99 -4.44
CA LEU A 43 -11.53 -2.16 -5.30
C LEU A 43 -12.50 -3.01 -6.15
N GLU A 44 -12.07 -4.18 -6.61
CA GLU A 44 -12.93 -5.11 -7.36
C GLU A 44 -13.97 -5.79 -6.46
N ALA A 45 -13.62 -6.08 -5.20
CA ALA A 45 -14.50 -6.73 -4.23
C ALA A 45 -15.49 -5.74 -3.59
N ALA A 46 -15.15 -4.46 -3.49
CA ALA A 46 -15.99 -3.45 -2.82
C ALA A 46 -17.46 -3.43 -3.27
N PRO A 47 -17.79 -3.46 -4.59
CA PRO A 47 -19.17 -3.54 -5.04
C PRO A 47 -19.88 -4.86 -4.71
N LEU A 48 -19.13 -5.96 -4.58
CA LEU A 48 -19.69 -7.28 -4.23
C LEU A 48 -20.11 -7.36 -2.76
N HIS A 49 -19.52 -6.51 -1.92
CA HIS A 49 -19.75 -6.45 -0.48
C HIS A 49 -20.52 -5.21 -0.02
N ASP A 50 -21.00 -4.37 -0.96
CA ASP A 50 -21.69 -3.11 -0.68
C ASP A 50 -20.90 -2.20 0.28
N MET A 51 -19.56 -2.14 0.09
CA MET A 51 -18.68 -1.35 0.93
C MET A 51 -18.90 0.13 0.68
N ALA A 52 -18.96 0.92 1.75
CA ALA A 52 -19.08 2.37 1.64
C ALA A 52 -17.74 3.00 1.18
N ASP A 53 -17.82 4.08 0.40
CA ASP A 53 -16.63 4.83 -0.06
C ASP A 53 -15.73 5.23 1.10
N ASP A 54 -16.31 5.66 2.23
CA ASP A 54 -15.59 6.02 3.45
C ASP A 54 -14.72 4.88 4.00
N GLU A 55 -15.20 3.63 3.92
CA GLU A 55 -14.49 2.44 4.40
C GLU A 55 -13.34 2.06 3.47
N ILE A 56 -13.59 2.11 2.16
CA ILE A 56 -12.58 1.88 1.12
C ILE A 56 -11.45 2.89 1.30
N ASP A 57 -11.80 4.16 1.39
CA ASP A 57 -10.87 5.26 1.60
C ASP A 57 -10.06 5.10 2.90
N GLN A 58 -10.68 4.62 3.98
CA GLN A 58 -10.01 4.35 5.24
C GLN A 58 -9.01 3.19 5.14
N ILE A 59 -9.27 2.19 4.30
CA ILE A 59 -8.30 1.14 3.96
C ILE A 59 -7.13 1.74 3.16
N PHE A 60 -7.41 2.54 2.12
CA PHE A 60 -6.36 3.13 1.29
C PHE A 60 -5.48 4.12 2.05
N ASP A 61 -5.98 4.76 3.11
CA ASP A 61 -5.20 5.63 4.00
C ASP A 61 -3.97 4.90 4.60
N PHE A 62 -4.10 3.66 5.09
CA PHE A 62 -2.94 2.90 5.56
C PHE A 62 -2.13 2.30 4.40
N MET A 63 -2.77 1.86 3.31
CA MET A 63 -2.06 1.30 2.16
C MET A 63 -1.07 2.31 1.53
N VAL A 64 -1.44 3.59 1.46
CA VAL A 64 -0.54 4.67 0.98
C VAL A 64 0.68 4.82 1.89
N ARG A 65 0.50 4.69 3.20
CA ARG A 65 1.58 4.76 4.20
C ARG A 65 2.50 3.56 4.11
N ASP A 66 1.94 2.36 3.99
CA ASP A 66 2.72 1.13 3.83
C ASP A 66 3.50 1.14 2.53
N PHE A 67 2.89 1.58 1.43
CA PHE A 67 3.60 1.74 0.15
C PHE A 67 4.79 2.70 0.29
N SER A 68 4.61 3.80 1.02
CA SER A 68 5.71 4.75 1.31
C SER A 68 6.79 4.13 2.19
N LYS A 69 6.42 3.29 3.16
CA LYS A 69 7.35 2.57 4.04
C LYS A 69 8.21 1.58 3.26
N HIS A 70 7.62 0.79 2.37
CA HIS A 70 8.38 -0.16 1.54
C HIS A 70 9.26 0.56 0.50
N ALA A 71 8.79 1.67 -0.06
CA ALA A 71 9.61 2.52 -0.93
C ALA A 71 10.82 3.09 -0.17
N LEU A 72 10.64 3.52 1.08
CA LEU A 72 11.74 3.96 1.94
C LEU A 72 12.71 2.81 2.27
N SER A 73 12.19 1.61 2.56
CA SER A 73 13.02 0.42 2.78
C SER A 73 13.95 0.19 1.59
N LEU A 74 13.41 0.21 0.37
CA LEU A 74 14.18 0.07 -0.87
C LEU A 74 15.19 1.21 -1.08
N TYR A 75 14.77 2.46 -0.85
CA TYR A 75 15.64 3.64 -0.93
C TYR A 75 16.87 3.55 -0.02
N THR A 76 16.72 2.97 1.18
CA THR A 76 17.80 2.89 2.17
C THR A 76 18.75 1.71 1.98
N LYS A 77 18.52 0.83 1.00
CA LYS A 77 19.42 -0.30 0.75
C LYS A 77 20.77 0.19 0.22
N PRO A 78 21.91 -0.29 0.74
CA PRO A 78 23.23 0.09 0.22
C PRO A 78 23.45 -0.25 -1.25
N SER A 79 22.73 -1.26 -1.75
CA SER A 79 22.76 -1.69 -3.15
C SER A 79 21.86 -0.86 -4.06
N ALA A 80 21.04 0.05 -3.54
CA ALA A 80 20.13 0.86 -4.36
C ALA A 80 20.90 1.82 -5.27
N THR A 81 20.52 1.86 -6.55
CA THR A 81 21.12 2.78 -7.53
C THR A 81 20.49 4.17 -7.43
N ASP A 82 21.20 5.21 -7.89
CA ASP A 82 20.69 6.59 -7.91
C ASP A 82 19.33 6.71 -8.61
N ALA A 83 19.16 6.01 -9.74
CA ALA A 83 17.90 5.99 -10.48
C ALA A 83 16.76 5.36 -9.68
N GLN A 84 17.02 4.26 -8.96
CA GLN A 84 16.05 3.63 -8.07
C GLN A 84 15.72 4.56 -6.89
N MET A 85 16.72 5.18 -6.27
CA MET A 85 16.53 6.10 -5.15
C MET A 85 15.60 7.27 -5.49
N VAL A 86 15.81 7.91 -6.65
CA VAL A 86 14.95 9.00 -7.14
C VAL A 86 13.50 8.54 -7.28
N LEU A 87 13.29 7.34 -7.84
CA LEU A 87 11.95 6.79 -8.03
C LEU A 87 11.30 6.37 -6.70
N CYS A 88 12.05 5.75 -5.80
CA CYS A 88 11.57 5.41 -4.46
C CYS A 88 11.15 6.65 -3.68
N GLN A 89 11.94 7.72 -3.71
CA GLN A 89 11.58 8.97 -3.05
C GLN A 89 10.30 9.58 -3.63
N ALA A 90 10.09 9.50 -4.94
CA ALA A 90 8.85 9.94 -5.59
C ALA A 90 7.62 9.07 -5.25
N MET A 91 7.81 7.86 -4.69
CA MET A 91 6.72 7.02 -4.17
C MET A 91 6.31 7.38 -2.73
N ILE A 92 7.13 8.15 -2.00
CA ILE A 92 6.80 8.56 -0.63
C ILE A 92 5.71 9.62 -0.68
N ARG A 93 4.51 9.27 -0.21
CA ARG A 93 3.33 10.12 -0.20
C ARG A 93 2.69 10.15 1.19
N ARG A 94 2.02 11.25 1.48
CA ARG A 94 1.15 11.37 2.66
C ARG A 94 -0.29 11.09 2.21
N PRO A 95 -1.04 10.24 2.92
CA PRO A 95 -2.46 10.09 2.63
C PRO A 95 -3.20 11.38 2.97
N VAL A 96 -4.38 11.55 2.39
CA VAL A 96 -5.26 12.68 2.69
C VAL A 96 -5.84 12.50 4.08
N VAL A 97 -5.61 13.48 4.95
CA VAL A 97 -6.19 13.51 6.30
C VAL A 97 -7.65 13.93 6.19
N ASP A 98 -8.55 13.06 6.64
CA ASP A 98 -9.98 13.34 6.76
C ASP A 98 -10.48 12.81 8.12
N HIS A 99 -10.61 13.73 9.08
CA HIS A 99 -11.07 13.39 10.42
C HIS A 99 -12.55 13.03 10.47
N ASP A 100 -13.37 13.64 9.61
CA ASP A 100 -14.81 13.39 9.59
C ASP A 100 -15.10 12.00 9.03
N ARG A 101 -14.40 11.60 7.96
CA ARG A 101 -14.44 10.23 7.44
C ARG A 101 -14.04 9.21 8.50
N TYR A 102 -12.92 9.45 9.19
CA TYR A 102 -12.48 8.56 10.27
C TYR A 102 -13.57 8.39 11.34
N GLN A 103 -14.23 9.48 11.76
CA GLN A 103 -15.31 9.40 12.73
C GLN A 103 -16.52 8.63 12.19
N ARG A 104 -16.92 8.82 10.93
CA ARG A 104 -18.02 8.06 10.32
C ARG A 104 -17.73 6.55 10.33
N VAL A 105 -16.54 6.14 9.89
CA VAL A 105 -16.12 4.73 9.91
C VAL A 105 -16.06 4.19 11.34
N TRP A 106 -15.54 4.98 12.29
CA TRP A 106 -15.47 4.58 13.70
C TRP A 106 -16.85 4.31 14.31
N GLN A 107 -17.87 5.12 13.99
CA GLN A 107 -19.23 4.90 14.48
C GLN A 107 -19.80 3.55 14.01
N THR A 108 -19.57 3.19 12.74
CA THR A 108 -19.96 1.88 12.19
C THR A 108 -19.27 0.74 12.95
N VAL A 109 -17.95 0.80 13.09
CA VAL A 109 -17.17 -0.25 13.78
C VAL A 109 -17.57 -0.37 15.26
N HIS A 110 -17.72 0.75 15.95
CA HIS A 110 -18.12 0.75 17.36
C HIS A 110 -19.52 0.15 17.57
N GLY A 111 -20.45 0.37 16.63
CA GLY A 111 -21.78 -0.25 16.64
C GLY A 111 -21.77 -1.77 16.55
N LEU A 112 -20.71 -2.39 16.01
CA LEU A 112 -20.55 -3.84 15.93
C LEU A 112 -20.05 -4.46 17.25
N ASN A 113 -19.70 -3.66 18.25
CA ASN A 113 -19.22 -4.16 19.52
C ASN A 113 -20.30 -5.00 20.23
N GLY A 114 -19.98 -6.26 20.52
CA GLY A 114 -20.91 -7.21 21.13
C GLY A 114 -21.97 -7.79 20.18
N ALA A 115 -21.92 -7.47 18.88
CA ALA A 115 -22.85 -8.00 17.89
C ALA A 115 -22.57 -9.47 17.50
N TYR A 116 -21.34 -9.94 17.69
CA TYR A 116 -20.98 -11.33 17.40
C TYR A 116 -21.52 -12.27 18.48
N ALA A 117 -22.35 -13.23 18.06
CA ALA A 117 -22.73 -14.39 18.85
C ALA A 117 -22.29 -15.65 18.08
N MET A 118 -21.60 -16.59 18.76
CA MET A 118 -21.32 -17.89 18.16
C MET A 118 -22.63 -18.62 17.87
N ASN A 119 -22.71 -19.30 16.73
CA ASN A 119 -23.79 -20.25 16.50
C ASN A 119 -23.67 -21.39 17.54
N PRO A 120 -24.73 -21.71 18.30
CA PRO A 120 -24.70 -22.76 19.30
C PRO A 120 -24.51 -24.16 18.70
#